data_AF-C1BSI7-F1
#
_entry.id   AF-C1BSI7-F1
#
_cell.length_a   1.000
_cell.length_b   1.000
_cell.length_c   1.000
_cell.angle_alpha   90.00
_cell.angle_beta   90.00
_cell.angle_gamma   90.00
#
_symmetry.space_group_name_H-M   'P 1'
#
loop_
_entity.id
_entity.type
_entity.pdbx_description
1 polymer ?
#
loop_
_entity_poly.entity_id
_entity_poly.type
_entity_poly.pdbx_seq_one_letter_code
_entity_poly.pdbx_strand_id
1 'polypeptide(L)'
;MTEEIKNDGEEAWVTLATNETYAIGALVLAHSLKMVGTKKKLAVLVTKSLKSETMRTALKDTFDTVLCVEEMDSYDAVNLELLKRPELGITFTKLHCWCLIQYSKCVFLDADTFVMQFCDELFDREELSAAPDAGWPDCFNSGVFVFKPSLERFNSLVSFAKTEGSFDGGDQGLLNSYFDTWATKDIQKHLPFVYNMCATSTYTYLPAYKKFSDSVKIVHFIGMSKPWDARIEGSTGRHISRVEDSHANEHLEKWWSIYESHVKPIISHDVSLLGSFSTQNPSLAKDSSSSIQYFNAPQNVHIVEPPKDNRLSWEKGCPDYMGTASFDKILEKINTTLLEEKNENV
;
A
#
# COMPACT_ATOMS: atom_id res chain seq x y z
N MET A 1 18.46 18.83 -31.45
CA MET A 1 18.10 20.00 -30.62
C MET A 1 17.44 19.42 -29.38
N THR A 2 18.22 19.16 -28.33
CA THR A 2 17.70 18.72 -27.03
C THR A 2 17.23 19.98 -26.32
N GLU A 3 15.93 20.18 -26.24
CA GLU A 3 15.38 21.19 -25.34
C GLU A 3 15.84 20.85 -23.93
N GLU A 4 16.66 21.72 -23.32
CA GLU A 4 16.92 21.68 -21.90
C GLU A 4 15.58 21.83 -21.18
N ILE A 5 15.07 20.74 -20.63
CA ILE A 5 13.91 20.75 -19.75
C ILE A 5 14.31 21.62 -18.55
N LYS A 6 13.82 22.87 -18.52
CA LYS A 6 13.96 23.74 -17.36
C LYS A 6 13.23 23.10 -16.19
N ASN A 7 13.97 22.87 -15.11
CA ASN A 7 13.38 22.54 -13.81
C ASN A 7 12.82 23.84 -13.23
N ASP A 8 11.52 24.05 -13.36
CA ASP A 8 10.84 25.26 -12.88
C ASP A 8 10.61 25.25 -11.36
N GLY A 9 11.22 24.29 -10.64
CA GLY A 9 11.02 24.11 -9.20
C GLY A 9 9.71 23.43 -8.84
N GLU A 10 8.89 23.05 -9.83
CA GLU A 10 7.62 22.38 -9.60
C GLU A 10 7.81 21.01 -8.92
N GLU A 11 6.79 20.62 -8.16
CA GLU A 11 6.76 19.38 -7.39
C GLU A 11 5.51 18.59 -7.76
N ALA A 12 5.62 17.25 -7.79
CA ALA A 12 4.56 16.39 -8.30
C ALA A 12 4.27 15.15 -7.44
N TRP A 13 3.00 14.78 -7.38
CA TRP A 13 2.57 13.44 -7.03
C TRP A 13 2.75 12.54 -8.26
N VAL A 14 3.39 11.38 -8.10
CA VAL A 14 3.73 10.47 -9.20
C VAL A 14 3.11 9.10 -8.93
N THR A 15 2.51 8.48 -9.95
CA THR A 15 2.03 7.09 -9.89
C THR A 15 2.39 6.32 -11.17
N LEU A 16 2.17 5.01 -11.17
CA LEU A 16 2.44 4.11 -12.31
C LEU A 16 1.18 3.28 -12.61
N ALA A 17 0.78 3.26 -13.87
CA ALA A 17 -0.28 2.41 -14.39
C ALA A 17 0.25 1.52 -15.53
N THR A 18 0.40 0.22 -15.27
CA THR A 18 0.95 -0.75 -16.24
C THR A 18 -0.10 -1.46 -17.08
N ASN A 19 -1.38 -1.33 -16.73
CA ASN A 19 -2.51 -1.86 -17.47
C ASN A 19 -3.78 -1.05 -17.17
N GLU A 20 -4.90 -1.41 -17.81
CA GLU A 20 -6.18 -0.73 -17.70
C GLU A 20 -6.73 -0.71 -16.27
N THR A 21 -6.53 -1.78 -15.52
CA THR A 21 -7.05 -1.89 -14.15
C THR A 21 -6.28 -1.00 -13.20
N TYR A 22 -4.95 -0.96 -13.29
CA TYR A 22 -4.12 -0.02 -12.53
C TYR A 22 -4.33 1.42 -13.00
N ALA A 23 -4.69 1.66 -14.26
CA ALA A 23 -5.08 2.99 -14.73
C ALA A 23 -6.36 3.50 -14.05
N ILE A 24 -7.33 2.62 -13.76
CA ILE A 24 -8.50 2.99 -12.95
C ILE A 24 -8.08 3.37 -11.52
N GLY A 25 -7.19 2.60 -10.91
CA GLY A 25 -6.58 2.94 -9.62
C GLY A 25 -5.92 4.32 -9.63
N ALA A 26 -5.10 4.60 -10.65
CA ALA A 26 -4.44 5.89 -10.83
C ALA A 26 -5.44 7.04 -10.98
N LEU A 27 -6.55 6.85 -11.70
CA LEU A 27 -7.60 7.87 -11.81
C LEU A 27 -8.28 8.14 -10.46
N VAL A 28 -8.63 7.10 -9.69
CA VAL A 28 -9.19 7.25 -8.35
C VAL A 28 -8.22 8.00 -7.44
N LEU A 29 -6.93 7.61 -7.47
CA LEU A 29 -5.87 8.27 -6.71
C LEU A 29 -5.78 9.77 -7.06
N ALA A 30 -5.73 10.11 -8.35
CA ALA A 30 -5.66 11.49 -8.80
C ALA A 30 -6.87 12.32 -8.37
N HIS A 31 -8.08 11.76 -8.46
CA HIS A 31 -9.29 12.43 -7.98
C HIS A 31 -9.27 12.62 -6.46
N SER A 32 -8.80 11.63 -5.70
CA SER A 32 -8.66 11.74 -4.24
C SER A 32 -7.72 12.87 -3.83
N LEU A 33 -6.57 13.01 -4.53
CA LEU A 33 -5.62 14.12 -4.34
C LEU A 33 -6.25 15.49 -4.64
N LYS A 34 -6.99 15.60 -5.76
CA LYS A 34 -7.70 16.83 -6.13
C LYS A 34 -8.77 17.22 -5.11
N MET A 35 -9.52 16.24 -4.60
CA MET A 35 -10.60 16.47 -3.62
C MET A 35 -10.07 17.00 -2.28
N VAL A 36 -8.92 16.52 -1.83
CA VAL A 36 -8.27 17.05 -0.61
C VAL A 36 -7.56 18.39 -0.84
N GLY A 37 -7.56 18.90 -2.08
CA GLY A 37 -7.13 20.24 -2.41
C GLY A 37 -5.64 20.41 -2.67
N THR A 38 -4.93 19.34 -3.07
CA THR A 38 -3.51 19.40 -3.48
C THR A 38 -3.23 20.57 -4.41
N LYS A 39 -2.07 21.21 -4.25
CA LYS A 39 -1.58 22.26 -5.15
C LYS A 39 -0.43 21.79 -6.03
N LYS A 40 0.01 20.54 -5.83
CA LYS A 40 1.13 19.94 -6.55
C LYS A 40 0.66 19.34 -7.88
N LYS A 41 1.58 19.20 -8.82
CA LYS A 41 1.30 18.59 -10.12
C LYS A 41 0.99 17.11 -9.96
N LEU A 42 0.25 16.54 -10.90
CA LEU A 42 -0.03 15.12 -10.97
C LEU A 42 0.66 14.52 -12.19
N ALA A 43 1.49 13.52 -11.98
CA ALA A 43 2.16 12.77 -13.03
C ALA A 43 1.81 11.28 -12.96
N VAL A 44 1.60 10.66 -14.12
CA VAL A 44 1.43 9.21 -14.25
C VAL A 44 2.39 8.66 -15.29
N LEU A 45 3.10 7.61 -14.91
CA LEU A 45 3.84 6.75 -15.80
C LEU A 45 2.88 5.71 -16.37
N VAL A 46 2.87 5.52 -17.68
CA VAL A 46 2.07 4.50 -18.35
C VAL A 46 2.94 3.66 -19.25
N THR A 47 2.52 2.43 -19.53
CA THR A 47 3.24 1.54 -20.43
C THR A 47 2.55 1.41 -21.78
N LYS A 48 3.22 0.74 -22.73
CA LYS A 48 2.61 0.39 -24.03
C LYS A 48 1.48 -0.63 -23.90
N SER A 49 1.43 -1.39 -22.80
CA SER A 49 0.36 -2.36 -22.53
C SER A 49 -1.01 -1.73 -22.34
N LEU A 50 -1.09 -0.44 -21.99
CA LEU A 50 -2.34 0.29 -21.90
C LEU A 50 -2.92 0.54 -23.31
N LYS A 51 -3.89 -0.24 -23.78
CA LYS A 51 -4.34 -0.18 -25.19
C LYS A 51 -5.54 0.72 -25.42
N SER A 52 -6.37 0.94 -24.39
CA SER A 52 -7.59 1.74 -24.55
C SER A 52 -7.26 3.23 -24.74
N GLU A 53 -7.65 3.78 -25.89
CA GLU A 53 -7.57 5.22 -26.17
C GLU A 53 -8.48 6.03 -25.25
N THR A 54 -9.64 5.47 -24.86
CA THR A 54 -10.52 6.07 -23.84
C THR A 54 -9.76 6.26 -22.53
N MET A 55 -9.05 5.22 -22.08
CA MET A 55 -8.26 5.29 -20.84
C MET A 55 -7.07 6.24 -20.97
N ARG A 56 -6.36 6.22 -22.10
CA ARG A 56 -5.25 7.16 -22.38
C ARG A 56 -5.74 8.61 -22.37
N THR A 57 -6.92 8.87 -22.92
CA THR A 57 -7.55 10.20 -22.93
C THR A 57 -7.95 10.61 -21.52
N ALA A 58 -8.61 9.73 -20.77
CA ALA A 58 -8.98 9.97 -19.37
C ALA A 58 -7.77 10.33 -18.49
N LEU A 59 -6.64 9.63 -18.67
CA LEU A 59 -5.39 9.94 -17.97
C LEU A 59 -4.84 11.31 -18.37
N LYS A 60 -4.83 11.66 -19.66
CA LYS A 60 -4.37 12.98 -20.14
C LYS A 60 -5.24 14.14 -19.65
N ASP A 61 -6.54 13.92 -19.52
CA ASP A 61 -7.48 14.93 -19.00
C ASP A 61 -7.36 15.08 -17.47
N THR A 62 -6.86 14.05 -16.79
CA THR A 62 -6.79 14.01 -15.33
C THR A 62 -5.42 14.42 -14.78
N PHE A 63 -4.32 14.05 -15.44
CA PHE A 63 -2.96 14.29 -14.98
C PHE A 63 -2.30 15.45 -15.74
N ASP A 64 -1.48 16.24 -15.06
CA ASP A 64 -0.66 17.29 -15.70
C ASP A 64 0.43 16.69 -16.60
N THR A 65 0.93 15.50 -16.26
CA THR A 65 1.94 14.77 -17.05
C THR A 65 1.54 13.31 -17.21
N VAL A 66 1.48 12.84 -18.45
CA VAL A 66 1.35 11.41 -18.79
C VAL A 66 2.59 11.01 -19.56
N LEU A 67 3.48 10.25 -18.92
CA LEU A 67 4.72 9.79 -19.55
C LEU A 67 4.60 8.31 -19.94
N CYS A 68 4.66 8.04 -21.24
CA CYS A 68 4.79 6.67 -21.71
C CYS A 68 6.23 6.21 -21.50
N VAL A 69 6.41 5.17 -20.69
CA VAL A 69 7.71 4.55 -20.42
C VAL A 69 7.75 3.18 -21.07
N GLU A 70 8.93 2.79 -21.51
CA GLU A 70 9.15 1.40 -21.88
C GLU A 70 8.99 0.56 -20.61
N GLU A 71 8.28 -0.56 -20.75
CA GLU A 71 8.34 -1.56 -19.70
C GLU A 71 9.80 -1.97 -19.61
N MET A 72 10.37 -1.87 -18.42
CA MET A 72 11.66 -2.48 -18.13
C MET A 72 11.47 -3.99 -17.98
N ASP A 73 10.73 -4.56 -18.92
CA ASP A 73 10.54 -5.97 -19.04
C ASP A 73 11.82 -6.56 -19.63
N SER A 74 12.16 -7.73 -19.13
CA SER A 74 13.41 -8.42 -19.37
C SER A 74 13.73 -8.68 -20.85
N TYR A 75 12.83 -8.39 -21.79
CA TYR A 75 12.88 -8.69 -23.24
C TYR A 75 14.06 -8.15 -24.05
N ASP A 76 15.00 -7.42 -23.45
CA ASP A 76 16.29 -7.20 -24.09
C ASP A 76 17.11 -8.51 -23.96
N ALA A 77 17.30 -9.23 -25.06
CA ALA A 77 17.93 -10.56 -25.10
C ALA A 77 19.34 -10.58 -24.47
N VAL A 78 19.96 -9.42 -24.27
CA VAL A 78 21.24 -9.24 -23.57
C VAL A 78 21.06 -9.11 -22.04
N ASN A 79 19.95 -8.54 -21.55
CA ASN A 79 19.62 -8.46 -20.11
C ASN A 79 18.97 -9.76 -19.58
N LEU A 80 18.34 -10.58 -20.43
CA LEU A 80 17.70 -11.85 -20.07
C LEU A 80 18.68 -12.94 -19.60
N GLU A 81 19.88 -13.00 -20.18
CA GLU A 81 20.93 -13.92 -19.72
C GLU A 81 21.50 -13.52 -18.35
N LEU A 82 21.46 -12.21 -18.04
CA LEU A 82 21.95 -11.63 -16.79
C LEU A 82 20.95 -11.75 -15.64
N LEU A 83 19.64 -11.64 -15.90
CA LEU A 83 18.65 -11.55 -14.82
C LEU A 83 18.03 -12.89 -14.38
N LYS A 84 17.96 -13.93 -15.24
CA LYS A 84 17.34 -15.26 -14.92
C LYS A 84 15.98 -15.22 -14.19
N ARG A 85 15.28 -14.07 -14.16
CA ARG A 85 14.13 -13.77 -13.29
C ARG A 85 13.12 -12.87 -14.02
N PRO A 86 12.28 -13.45 -14.89
CA PRO A 86 11.29 -12.71 -15.68
C PRO A 86 10.21 -12.02 -14.83
N GLU A 87 10.06 -12.38 -13.56
CA GLU A 87 9.12 -11.75 -12.61
C GLU A 87 9.48 -10.28 -12.26
N LEU A 88 10.71 -9.83 -12.57
CA LEU A 88 11.24 -8.51 -12.18
C LEU A 88 10.88 -7.36 -13.14
N GLY A 89 10.22 -7.62 -14.27
CA GLY A 89 10.06 -6.62 -15.34
C GLY A 89 9.16 -5.42 -14.97
N ILE A 90 8.05 -5.70 -14.28
CA ILE A 90 7.10 -4.66 -13.83
C ILE A 90 7.73 -3.81 -12.72
N THR A 91 8.47 -4.46 -11.81
CA THR A 91 9.20 -3.87 -10.69
C THR A 91 10.12 -2.71 -11.12
N PHE A 92 10.89 -2.88 -12.18
CA PHE A 92 11.84 -1.84 -12.59
C PHE A 92 11.22 -0.71 -13.40
N THR A 93 10.04 -0.92 -14.00
CA THR A 93 9.32 0.15 -14.72
C THR A 93 9.03 1.34 -13.79
N LYS A 94 8.79 1.08 -12.49
CA LYS A 94 8.62 2.10 -11.45
C LYS A 94 9.84 3.02 -11.28
N LEU A 95 11.06 2.54 -11.56
CA LEU A 95 12.28 3.35 -11.45
C LEU A 95 12.30 4.54 -12.40
N HIS A 96 11.55 4.48 -13.51
CA HIS A 96 11.42 5.61 -14.43
C HIS A 96 10.83 6.87 -13.77
N CYS A 97 10.26 6.79 -12.56
CA CYS A 97 9.87 7.98 -11.82
C CYS A 97 11.06 8.92 -11.55
N TRP A 98 12.28 8.39 -11.37
CA TRP A 98 13.50 9.20 -11.25
C TRP A 98 13.89 9.93 -12.55
N CYS A 99 13.33 9.55 -13.71
CA CYS A 99 13.57 10.25 -14.97
C CYS A 99 12.73 11.52 -15.13
N LEU A 100 11.80 11.82 -14.21
CA LEU A 100 10.94 13.00 -14.26
C LEU A 100 11.67 14.29 -13.83
N ILE A 101 12.79 14.59 -14.50
CA ILE A 101 13.72 15.67 -14.17
C ILE A 101 13.16 17.09 -14.37
N GLN A 102 11.96 17.23 -14.95
CA GLN A 102 11.20 18.47 -14.94
C GLN A 102 10.77 18.89 -13.53
N TYR A 103 10.67 17.93 -12.58
CA TYR A 103 10.27 18.19 -11.20
C TYR A 103 11.47 18.24 -10.27
N SER A 104 11.41 19.12 -9.26
CA SER A 104 12.45 19.29 -8.25
C SER A 104 12.36 18.24 -7.13
N LYS A 105 11.14 17.80 -6.82
CA LYS A 105 10.81 16.78 -5.82
C LYS A 105 9.49 16.13 -6.17
N CYS A 106 9.41 14.83 -5.91
CA CYS A 106 8.21 14.05 -6.15
C CYS A 106 7.85 13.20 -4.95
N VAL A 107 6.56 12.90 -4.83
CA VAL A 107 6.06 11.86 -3.93
C VAL A 107 5.43 10.77 -4.78
N PHE A 108 6.01 9.58 -4.73
CA PHE A 108 5.47 8.41 -5.40
C PHE A 108 4.34 7.81 -4.58
N LEU A 109 3.29 7.36 -5.26
CA LEU A 109 2.13 6.65 -4.73
C LEU A 109 1.82 5.47 -5.67
N ASP A 110 1.80 4.24 -5.17
CA ASP A 110 1.28 3.10 -5.95
C ASP A 110 -0.21 3.34 -6.30
N ALA A 111 -0.64 2.85 -7.46
CA ALA A 111 -1.98 3.12 -7.98
C ALA A 111 -3.12 2.41 -7.21
N ASP A 112 -2.79 1.54 -6.26
CA ASP A 112 -3.69 0.93 -5.28
C ASP A 112 -3.67 1.66 -3.93
N THR A 113 -3.16 2.88 -3.90
CA THR A 113 -3.34 3.81 -2.79
C THR A 113 -4.53 4.75 -3.05
N PHE A 114 -5.05 5.38 -2.01
CA PHE A 114 -5.89 6.57 -2.15
C PHE A 114 -5.69 7.54 -0.97
N VAL A 115 -5.96 8.82 -1.23
CA VAL A 115 -5.73 9.90 -0.28
C VAL A 115 -7.02 10.31 0.41
N MET A 116 -7.03 10.23 1.74
CA MET A 116 -8.15 10.60 2.60
C MET A 116 -8.09 12.06 3.08
N GLN A 117 -6.88 12.59 3.28
CA GLN A 117 -6.67 13.92 3.86
C GLN A 117 -5.52 14.63 3.16
N PHE A 118 -5.52 15.95 3.22
CA PHE A 118 -4.43 16.78 2.70
C PHE A 118 -3.08 16.36 3.28
N CYS A 119 -2.08 16.20 2.40
CA CYS A 119 -0.76 15.68 2.74
C CYS A 119 0.39 16.31 1.93
N ASP A 120 0.23 17.52 1.39
CA ASP A 120 1.31 18.19 0.63
C ASP A 120 2.53 18.54 1.50
N GLU A 121 2.43 18.48 2.83
CA GLU A 121 3.60 18.58 3.72
C GLU A 121 4.60 17.41 3.54
N LEU A 122 4.24 16.34 2.83
CA LEU A 122 5.22 15.32 2.43
C LEU A 122 6.32 15.90 1.53
N PHE A 123 6.06 16.99 0.82
CA PHE A 123 7.06 17.67 0.01
C PHE A 123 8.08 18.46 0.84
N ASP A 124 7.91 18.61 2.15
CA ASP A 124 8.95 19.18 3.02
C ASP A 124 10.05 18.15 3.33
N ARG A 125 9.82 16.87 3.04
CA ARG A 125 10.74 15.77 3.35
C ARG A 125 11.87 15.65 2.32
N GLU A 126 12.94 14.98 2.73
CA GLU A 126 14.09 14.68 1.87
C GLU A 126 14.03 13.27 1.28
N GLU A 127 14.88 13.00 0.31
CA GLU A 127 15.02 11.66 -0.25
C GLU A 127 15.96 10.79 0.61
N LEU A 128 15.70 9.50 0.81
CA LEU A 128 14.45 8.78 0.56
C LEU A 128 13.64 8.80 1.86
N SER A 129 12.43 9.38 1.85
CA SER A 129 11.52 9.30 2.99
C SER A 129 10.35 8.39 2.67
N ALA A 130 10.09 7.41 3.52
CA ALA A 130 9.03 6.42 3.34
C ALA A 130 8.48 5.97 4.70
N ALA A 131 7.32 5.33 4.72
CA ALA A 131 6.73 4.78 5.93
C ALA A 131 7.24 3.34 6.19
N PRO A 132 7.30 2.88 7.45
CA PRO A 132 7.67 1.50 7.77
C PRO A 132 6.70 0.50 7.16
N ASP A 133 7.23 -0.63 6.70
CA ASP A 133 6.44 -1.78 6.31
C ASP A 133 5.79 -2.44 7.54
N ALA A 134 4.52 -2.82 7.40
CA ALA A 134 3.76 -3.39 8.50
C ALA A 134 4.20 -4.83 8.86
N GLY A 135 4.83 -5.54 7.92
CA GLY A 135 5.35 -6.89 8.12
C GLY A 135 6.75 -6.88 8.74
N TRP A 136 7.69 -6.16 8.12
CA TRP A 136 9.06 -6.04 8.62
C TRP A 136 9.45 -4.56 8.81
N PRO A 137 9.35 -3.99 10.02
CA PRO A 137 9.40 -2.53 10.23
C PRO A 137 10.76 -1.88 10.00
N ASP A 138 11.84 -2.67 9.92
CA ASP A 138 13.17 -2.17 9.51
C ASP A 138 13.28 -2.01 7.98
N CYS A 139 12.29 -2.48 7.23
CA CYS A 139 12.10 -2.13 5.83
C CYS A 139 11.05 -1.03 5.74
N PHE A 140 11.23 -0.11 4.80
CA PHE A 140 10.14 0.79 4.42
C PHE A 140 9.25 0.14 3.38
N ASN A 141 7.97 0.52 3.38
CA ASN A 141 7.04 0.16 2.34
C ASN A 141 7.21 1.09 1.13
N SER A 142 7.41 0.54 -0.06
CA SER A 142 7.67 1.31 -1.28
C SER A 142 6.41 1.85 -1.96
N GLY A 143 5.22 1.63 -1.39
CA GLY A 143 3.96 2.16 -1.93
C GLY A 143 3.81 3.66 -1.81
N VAL A 144 4.49 4.28 -0.84
CA VAL A 144 4.53 5.74 -0.70
C VAL A 144 5.94 6.18 -0.29
N PHE A 145 6.57 7.01 -1.11
CA PHE A 145 7.88 7.57 -0.77
C PHE A 145 8.17 8.92 -1.44
N VAL A 146 8.97 9.73 -0.77
CA VAL A 146 9.45 11.04 -1.24
C VAL A 146 10.82 10.86 -1.87
N PHE A 147 11.00 11.37 -3.09
CA PHE A 147 12.25 11.24 -3.85
C PHE A 147 12.58 12.50 -4.66
N LYS A 148 13.82 12.57 -5.15
CA LYS A 148 14.30 13.65 -6.04
C LYS A 148 14.61 13.06 -7.42
N PRO A 149 13.85 13.40 -8.47
CA PRO A 149 14.16 12.96 -9.82
C PRO A 149 15.61 13.30 -10.21
N SER A 150 16.33 12.31 -10.74
CA SER A 150 17.71 12.43 -11.18
C SER A 150 18.06 11.26 -12.11
N LEU A 151 18.58 11.58 -13.30
CA LEU A 151 19.08 10.58 -14.25
C LEU A 151 20.27 9.80 -13.66
N GLU A 152 21.11 10.45 -12.86
CA GLU A 152 22.20 9.78 -12.15
C GLU A 152 21.66 8.73 -11.18
N ARG A 153 20.63 9.11 -10.39
CA ARG A 153 20.00 8.17 -9.46
C ARG A 153 19.33 7.01 -10.18
N PHE A 154 18.58 7.30 -11.24
CA PHE A 154 17.97 6.28 -12.08
C PHE A 154 19.01 5.28 -12.60
N ASN A 155 20.09 5.76 -13.21
CA ASN A 155 21.15 4.89 -13.72
C ASN A 155 21.81 4.07 -12.61
N SER A 156 22.05 4.67 -11.44
CA SER A 156 22.61 3.96 -10.29
C SER A 156 21.68 2.87 -9.76
N LEU A 157 20.37 3.13 -9.65
CA LEU A 157 19.37 2.13 -9.26
C LEU A 157 19.28 0.98 -10.27
N VAL A 158 19.29 1.29 -11.56
CA VAL A 158 19.28 0.28 -12.63
C VAL A 158 20.56 -0.56 -12.61
N SER A 159 21.73 0.05 -12.41
CA SER A 159 22.99 -0.66 -12.25
C SER A 159 22.96 -1.58 -11.03
N PHE A 160 22.48 -1.08 -9.89
CA PHE A 160 22.36 -1.86 -8.66
C PHE A 160 21.38 -3.04 -8.82
N ALA A 161 20.25 -2.82 -9.48
CA ALA A 161 19.29 -3.88 -9.81
C ALA A 161 19.90 -4.99 -10.66
N LYS A 162 20.81 -4.66 -11.57
CA LYS A 162 21.52 -5.65 -12.40
C LYS A 162 22.56 -6.46 -11.62
N THR A 163 23.18 -5.87 -10.59
CA THR A 163 24.25 -6.52 -9.82
C THR A 163 23.71 -7.30 -8.62
N GLU A 164 22.82 -6.69 -7.85
CA GLU A 164 22.32 -7.23 -6.57
C GLU A 164 20.91 -7.84 -6.70
N GLY A 165 20.13 -7.42 -7.70
CA GLY A 165 18.74 -7.82 -7.84
C GLY A 165 17.83 -7.24 -6.75
N SER A 166 16.75 -7.95 -6.45
CA SER A 166 15.83 -7.63 -5.35
C SER A 166 15.59 -8.87 -4.50
N PHE A 167 15.64 -8.75 -3.17
CA PHE A 167 15.48 -9.89 -2.27
C PHE A 167 14.05 -10.43 -2.21
N ASP A 168 13.04 -9.60 -2.51
CA ASP A 168 11.62 -9.99 -2.55
C ASP A 168 11.08 -10.13 -3.98
N GLY A 169 11.91 -9.87 -4.99
CA GLY A 169 11.51 -9.81 -6.41
C GLY A 169 10.71 -8.56 -6.80
N GLY A 170 10.42 -7.69 -5.84
CA GLY A 170 9.68 -6.44 -6.02
C GLY A 170 10.57 -5.21 -5.99
N ASP A 171 9.96 -4.04 -6.18
CA ASP A 171 10.66 -2.75 -6.07
C ASP A 171 11.01 -2.45 -4.62
N GLN A 172 10.20 -2.92 -3.66
CA GLN A 172 10.43 -2.74 -2.24
C GLN A 172 11.78 -3.33 -1.82
N GLY A 173 12.09 -4.58 -2.19
CA GLY A 173 13.35 -5.21 -1.83
C GLY A 173 14.57 -4.57 -2.50
N LEU A 174 14.43 -4.10 -3.75
CA LEU A 174 15.48 -3.34 -4.43
C LEU A 174 15.75 -2.03 -3.70
N LEU A 175 14.70 -1.23 -3.47
CA LEU A 175 14.81 0.10 -2.89
C LEU A 175 15.32 0.02 -1.45
N ASN A 176 14.87 -0.95 -0.64
CA ASN A 176 15.39 -1.14 0.71
C ASN A 176 16.88 -1.53 0.70
N SER A 177 17.31 -2.37 -0.24
CA SER A 177 18.72 -2.73 -0.39
C SER A 177 19.58 -1.55 -0.83
N TYR A 178 19.06 -0.67 -1.69
CA TYR A 178 19.78 0.51 -2.17
C TYR A 178 19.82 1.64 -1.13
N PHE A 179 18.70 1.88 -0.44
CA PHE A 179 18.56 2.87 0.63
C PHE A 179 18.67 2.22 2.02
N ASP A 180 19.69 1.37 2.19
CA ASP A 180 19.94 0.49 3.35
C ASP A 180 20.02 1.19 4.70
N THR A 181 20.22 2.50 4.68
CA THR A 181 20.39 3.30 5.90
C THR A 181 19.11 3.99 6.37
N TRP A 182 18.00 3.79 5.67
CA TRP A 182 16.68 4.35 6.03
C TRP A 182 16.29 4.01 7.47
N ALA A 183 16.45 2.75 7.90
CA ALA A 183 16.01 2.29 9.21
C ALA A 183 16.77 2.91 10.39
N THR A 184 18.02 3.36 10.19
CA THR A 184 18.94 3.63 11.31
C THR A 184 19.52 5.04 11.35
N LYS A 185 19.56 5.78 10.24
CA LYS A 185 20.29 7.06 10.20
C LYS A 185 19.48 8.29 10.59
N ASP A 186 18.28 8.46 10.03
CA ASP A 186 17.56 9.75 10.12
C ASP A 186 16.06 9.54 10.30
N ILE A 187 15.57 9.86 11.50
CA ILE A 187 14.15 9.79 11.84
C ILE A 187 13.28 10.71 10.99
N GLN A 188 13.84 11.79 10.41
CA GLN A 188 13.08 12.67 9.51
C GLN A 188 12.70 11.98 8.20
N LYS A 189 13.37 10.87 7.85
CA LYS A 189 13.05 10.04 6.68
C LYS A 189 12.03 8.94 6.98
N HIS A 190 11.64 8.76 8.23
CA HIS A 190 10.53 7.89 8.64
C HIS A 190 9.23 8.67 8.53
N LEU A 191 8.48 8.42 7.46
CA LEU A 191 7.12 8.92 7.37
C LEU A 191 6.26 8.20 8.41
N PRO A 192 5.42 8.92 9.17
CA PRO A 192 4.44 8.29 10.03
C PRO A 192 3.57 7.28 9.26
N PHE A 193 3.21 6.16 9.89
CA PHE A 193 2.44 5.08 9.26
C PHE A 193 1.11 5.55 8.63
N VAL A 194 0.53 6.64 9.13
CA VAL A 194 -0.70 7.25 8.57
C VAL A 194 -0.55 7.78 7.14
N TYR A 195 0.67 7.96 6.63
CA TYR A 195 0.95 8.34 5.24
C TYR A 195 1.11 7.13 4.31
N ASN A 196 1.02 5.90 4.81
CA ASN A 196 1.01 4.68 4.02
C ASN A 196 0.36 3.55 4.83
N MET A 197 -0.88 3.79 5.28
CA MET A 197 -1.55 2.84 6.17
C MET A 197 -2.05 1.65 5.34
N CYS A 198 -1.46 0.48 5.56
CA CYS A 198 -1.92 -0.76 4.94
C CYS A 198 -3.36 -1.07 5.38
N ALA A 199 -4.28 -1.16 4.42
CA ALA A 199 -5.71 -1.38 4.68
C ALA A 199 -5.99 -2.72 5.39
N THR A 200 -5.11 -3.72 5.25
CA THR A 200 -5.20 -5.02 5.93
C THR A 200 -4.58 -5.01 7.34
N SER A 201 -3.77 -4.00 7.68
CA SER A 201 -3.22 -3.86 9.04
C SER A 201 -4.29 -3.50 10.07
N THR A 202 -5.48 -3.11 9.63
CA THR A 202 -6.66 -2.91 10.50
C THR A 202 -7.04 -4.19 11.24
N TYR A 203 -6.81 -5.35 10.63
CA TYR A 203 -7.04 -6.65 11.26
C TYR A 203 -5.92 -7.05 12.22
N THR A 204 -4.65 -6.75 11.91
CA THR A 204 -3.51 -7.24 12.70
C THR A 204 -3.30 -6.49 14.01
N TYR A 205 -3.61 -5.18 14.05
CA TYR A 205 -3.52 -4.37 15.28
C TYR A 205 -4.75 -3.46 15.44
N LEU A 206 -5.92 -4.07 15.59
CA LEU A 206 -7.18 -3.36 15.72
C LEU A 206 -7.22 -2.27 16.82
N PRO A 207 -6.67 -2.46 18.04
CA PRO A 207 -6.64 -1.37 19.03
C PRO A 207 -5.89 -0.11 18.55
N ALA A 208 -4.77 -0.27 17.85
CA ALA A 208 -4.03 0.86 17.27
C ALA A 208 -4.85 1.52 16.18
N TYR A 209 -5.48 0.75 15.29
CA TYR A 209 -6.38 1.31 14.28
C TYR A 209 -7.50 2.14 14.91
N LYS A 210 -8.23 1.60 15.90
CA LYS A 210 -9.29 2.34 16.61
C LYS A 210 -8.79 3.62 17.29
N LYS A 211 -7.52 3.67 17.67
CA LYS A 211 -6.90 4.84 18.32
C LYS A 211 -6.45 5.90 17.32
N PHE A 212 -6.00 5.50 16.14
CA PHE A 212 -5.29 6.37 15.19
C PHE A 212 -5.97 6.52 13.82
N SER A 213 -7.08 5.82 13.56
CA SER A 213 -7.80 5.81 12.28
C SER A 213 -8.16 7.20 11.77
N ASP A 214 -8.53 8.10 12.69
CA ASP A 214 -8.94 9.48 12.35
C ASP A 214 -7.79 10.31 11.78
N SER A 215 -6.54 9.91 12.05
CA SER A 215 -5.33 10.57 11.56
C SER A 215 -4.83 10.00 10.24
N VAL A 216 -5.47 8.96 9.69
CA VAL A 216 -5.04 8.31 8.45
C VAL A 216 -5.18 9.26 7.26
N LYS A 217 -4.08 9.47 6.54
CA LYS A 217 -4.00 10.38 5.40
C LYS A 217 -3.98 9.64 4.07
N ILE A 218 -3.26 8.54 3.99
CA ILE A 218 -3.15 7.71 2.78
C ILE A 218 -3.38 6.26 3.19
N VAL A 219 -4.27 5.60 2.45
CA VAL A 219 -4.58 4.18 2.62
C VAL A 219 -3.98 3.41 1.45
N HIS A 220 -3.36 2.27 1.74
CA HIS A 220 -2.73 1.41 0.76
C HIS A 220 -3.38 0.02 0.78
N PHE A 221 -4.02 -0.37 -0.33
CA PHE A 221 -4.65 -1.68 -0.47
C PHE A 221 -3.63 -2.76 -0.86
N ILE A 222 -2.73 -3.07 0.08
CA ILE A 222 -1.71 -4.11 -0.10
C ILE A 222 -2.32 -5.50 -0.29
N GLY A 223 -1.55 -6.41 -0.90
CA GLY A 223 -1.94 -7.81 -1.11
C GLY A 223 -2.66 -8.06 -2.44
N MET A 224 -3.19 -9.28 -2.58
CA MET A 224 -3.72 -9.78 -3.86
C MET A 224 -5.11 -9.24 -4.22
N SER A 225 -5.92 -8.84 -3.22
CA SER A 225 -7.27 -8.33 -3.46
C SER A 225 -7.22 -6.82 -3.54
N LYS A 226 -7.29 -6.28 -4.74
CA LYS A 226 -7.29 -4.83 -4.96
C LYS A 226 -8.72 -4.26 -4.89
N PRO A 227 -8.90 -2.94 -4.78
CA PRO A 227 -10.24 -2.35 -4.67
C PRO A 227 -11.16 -2.68 -5.85
N TRP A 228 -10.60 -2.71 -7.06
CA TRP A 228 -11.29 -3.08 -8.29
C TRP A 228 -11.66 -4.56 -8.40
N ASP A 229 -11.12 -5.42 -7.54
CA ASP A 229 -11.49 -6.84 -7.47
C ASP A 229 -12.71 -7.09 -6.56
N ALA A 230 -13.23 -6.06 -5.90
CA ALA A 230 -14.33 -6.15 -4.95
C ALA A 230 -15.60 -6.74 -5.58
N ARG A 231 -16.38 -7.45 -4.76
CA ARG A 231 -17.67 -8.01 -5.16
C ARG A 231 -18.80 -7.11 -4.68
N ILE A 232 -19.89 -7.07 -5.44
CA ILE A 232 -21.11 -6.38 -5.02
C ILE A 232 -21.97 -7.35 -4.22
N GLU A 233 -22.30 -6.99 -2.98
CA GLU A 233 -23.19 -7.76 -2.14
C GLU A 233 -24.63 -7.65 -2.66
N GLY A 234 -25.26 -8.78 -2.98
CA GLY A 234 -26.58 -8.80 -3.64
C GLY A 234 -27.73 -8.24 -2.82
N SER A 235 -27.60 -8.16 -1.49
CA SER A 235 -28.65 -7.66 -0.58
C SER A 235 -28.56 -6.15 -0.33
N THR A 236 -27.36 -5.59 -0.27
CA THR A 236 -27.13 -4.18 0.10
C THR A 236 -26.59 -3.32 -1.04
N GLY A 237 -26.10 -3.95 -2.11
CA GLY A 237 -25.40 -3.28 -3.21
C GLY A 237 -24.00 -2.80 -2.85
N ARG A 238 -23.48 -3.14 -1.65
CA ARG A 238 -22.19 -2.67 -1.15
C ARG A 238 -21.01 -3.41 -1.76
N HIS A 239 -19.87 -2.72 -1.88
CA HIS A 239 -18.62 -3.33 -2.32
C HIS A 239 -17.91 -4.00 -1.14
N ILE A 240 -17.70 -5.31 -1.25
CA ILE A 240 -17.02 -6.11 -0.23
C ILE A 240 -15.71 -6.63 -0.78
N SER A 241 -14.64 -6.52 0.01
CA SER A 241 -13.35 -7.12 -0.30
C SER A 241 -13.48 -8.65 -0.46
N ARG A 242 -12.62 -9.26 -1.27
CA ARG A 242 -12.58 -10.73 -1.39
C ARG A 242 -12.09 -11.42 -0.12
N VAL A 243 -11.43 -10.66 0.75
CA VAL A 243 -10.95 -11.10 2.06
C VAL A 243 -11.90 -10.50 3.10
N GLU A 244 -12.39 -11.32 4.02
CA GLU A 244 -13.29 -10.89 5.11
C GLU A 244 -12.53 -10.01 6.13
N ASP A 245 -12.35 -8.72 5.80
CA ASP A 245 -11.88 -7.69 6.73
C ASP A 245 -12.90 -6.54 6.77
N SER A 246 -13.62 -6.45 7.89
CA SER A 246 -14.68 -5.47 8.08
C SER A 246 -14.22 -4.01 8.02
N HIS A 247 -12.94 -3.73 8.31
CA HIS A 247 -12.40 -2.35 8.33
C HIS A 247 -11.86 -1.93 6.97
N ALA A 248 -11.28 -2.88 6.22
CA ALA A 248 -10.95 -2.66 4.81
C ALA A 248 -12.18 -2.21 4.01
N ASN A 249 -13.39 -2.67 4.40
CA ASN A 249 -14.63 -2.29 3.73
C ASN A 249 -14.98 -0.80 3.86
N GLU A 250 -14.69 -0.11 4.98
CA GLU A 250 -14.98 1.33 5.07
C GLU A 250 -14.13 2.14 4.08
N HIS A 251 -12.84 1.82 4.02
CA HIS A 251 -11.92 2.44 3.08
C HIS A 251 -12.26 2.07 1.63
N LEU A 252 -12.69 0.83 1.40
CA LEU A 252 -13.15 0.36 0.10
C LEU A 252 -14.37 1.13 -0.39
N GLU A 253 -15.36 1.39 0.47
CA GLU A 253 -16.54 2.20 0.11
C GLU A 253 -16.15 3.62 -0.30
N LYS A 254 -15.19 4.25 0.41
CA LYS A 254 -14.66 5.57 0.03
C LYS A 254 -13.99 5.52 -1.35
N TRP A 255 -13.20 4.48 -1.61
CA TRP A 255 -12.56 4.27 -2.92
C TRP A 255 -13.61 4.13 -4.05
N TRP A 256 -14.63 3.29 -3.84
CA TRP A 256 -15.71 3.08 -4.80
C TRP A 256 -16.57 4.33 -5.00
N SER A 257 -16.84 5.11 -3.94
CA SER A 257 -17.56 6.37 -4.06
C SER A 257 -16.86 7.36 -4.99
N ILE A 258 -15.53 7.46 -4.93
CA ILE A 258 -14.73 8.28 -5.85
C ILE A 258 -14.81 7.71 -7.27
N TYR A 259 -14.64 6.39 -7.42
CA TYR A 259 -14.75 5.73 -8.72
C TYR A 259 -16.11 6.03 -9.38
N GLU A 260 -17.22 5.81 -8.67
CA GLU A 260 -18.56 6.01 -9.20
C GLU A 260 -18.86 7.47 -9.56
N SER A 261 -18.39 8.40 -8.73
CA SER A 261 -18.67 9.83 -8.90
C SER A 261 -17.81 10.50 -9.96
N HIS A 262 -16.56 10.05 -10.13
CA HIS A 262 -15.57 10.77 -10.93
C HIS A 262 -14.95 9.95 -12.05
N VAL A 263 -14.73 8.65 -11.88
CA VAL A 263 -14.02 7.83 -12.86
C VAL A 263 -14.97 7.15 -13.83
N LYS A 264 -16.02 6.49 -13.30
CA LYS A 264 -17.04 5.77 -14.08
C LYS A 264 -17.67 6.65 -15.17
N PRO A 265 -18.06 7.92 -14.93
CA PRO A 265 -18.62 8.75 -15.99
C PRO A 265 -17.67 8.95 -17.17
N ILE A 266 -16.36 9.08 -16.92
CA ILE A 266 -15.34 9.30 -17.94
C ILE A 266 -15.17 8.06 -18.83
N ILE A 267 -15.11 6.87 -18.21
CA ILE A 267 -14.81 5.62 -18.92
C ILE A 267 -16.06 4.89 -19.43
N SER A 268 -17.25 5.29 -18.99
CA SER A 268 -18.52 4.61 -19.32
C SER A 268 -18.91 4.63 -20.82
N HIS A 269 -18.29 5.51 -21.61
CA HIS A 269 -18.46 5.54 -23.06
C HIS A 269 -17.81 4.34 -23.77
N ASP A 270 -16.95 3.58 -23.08
CA ASP A 270 -16.27 2.40 -23.60
C ASP A 270 -16.75 1.13 -22.87
N VAL A 271 -17.69 0.42 -23.51
CA VAL A 271 -18.33 -0.79 -22.96
C VAL A 271 -17.32 -1.92 -22.68
N SER A 272 -16.16 -1.91 -23.36
CA SER A 272 -15.11 -2.91 -23.16
C SER A 272 -14.40 -2.76 -21.80
N LEU A 273 -14.30 -1.52 -21.29
CA LEU A 273 -13.72 -1.22 -19.99
C LEU A 273 -14.69 -1.56 -18.84
N LEU A 274 -15.99 -1.38 -19.07
CA LEU A 274 -17.02 -1.75 -18.11
C LEU A 274 -17.15 -3.28 -17.93
N GLY A 275 -16.96 -4.05 -19.01
CA GLY A 275 -17.02 -5.52 -18.98
C GLY A 275 -15.92 -6.12 -18.10
N SER A 276 -14.68 -5.66 -18.25
CA SER A 276 -13.55 -6.10 -17.41
C SER A 276 -13.71 -5.74 -15.92
N PHE A 277 -14.48 -4.70 -15.62
CA PHE A 277 -14.74 -4.23 -14.26
C PHE A 277 -15.99 -4.86 -13.61
N SER A 278 -16.93 -5.37 -14.41
CA SER A 278 -18.24 -5.86 -13.94
C SER A 278 -18.42 -7.39 -14.04
N THR A 279 -17.57 -8.11 -14.79
CA THR A 279 -17.68 -9.58 -14.89
C THR A 279 -16.51 -10.31 -14.22
N GLN A 280 -16.70 -10.75 -12.98
CA GLN A 280 -16.16 -12.05 -12.56
C GLN A 280 -17.33 -12.96 -12.19
N ASN A 281 -17.74 -13.78 -13.16
CA ASN A 281 -18.55 -14.97 -12.91
C ASN A 281 -17.73 -15.98 -12.07
N PRO A 282 -18.34 -16.75 -11.15
CA PRO A 282 -17.63 -17.50 -10.12
C PRO A 282 -17.11 -18.89 -10.56
N SER A 283 -16.93 -19.14 -11.85
CA SER A 283 -16.54 -20.48 -12.32
C SER A 283 -15.26 -20.44 -13.14
N LEU A 284 -14.24 -21.16 -12.63
CA LEU A 284 -12.95 -21.51 -13.24
C LEU A 284 -11.73 -20.78 -12.63
N ALA A 285 -11.46 -21.09 -11.36
CA ALA A 285 -10.09 -21.14 -10.84
C ALA A 285 -9.91 -22.48 -10.13
N LYS A 286 -9.53 -23.51 -10.91
CA LYS A 286 -9.00 -24.76 -10.37
C LYS A 286 -7.48 -24.76 -10.57
N ASP A 287 -6.82 -25.11 -9.47
CA ASP A 287 -5.53 -25.79 -9.39
C ASP A 287 -4.25 -25.00 -9.70
N SER A 288 -3.68 -24.41 -8.64
CA SER A 288 -2.25 -24.57 -8.30
C SER A 288 -2.02 -24.13 -6.85
N SER A 289 -2.52 -24.94 -5.91
CA SER A 289 -2.30 -24.78 -4.48
C SER A 289 -0.95 -25.41 -4.08
N SER A 290 0.05 -24.58 -3.74
CA SER A 290 1.08 -24.96 -2.77
C SER A 290 0.58 -24.56 -1.38
N SER A 291 0.15 -25.56 -0.64
CA SER A 291 -0.52 -25.46 0.65
C SER A 291 0.41 -24.94 1.76
N ILE A 292 0.13 -23.75 2.30
CA ILE A 292 0.42 -23.43 3.70
C ILE A 292 -0.87 -23.72 4.47
N GLN A 293 -0.89 -24.83 5.21
CA GLN A 293 -2.01 -25.20 6.07
C GLN A 293 -1.99 -24.35 7.34
N TYR A 294 -2.94 -23.42 7.46
CA TYR A 294 -3.30 -22.85 8.75
C TYR A 294 -4.34 -23.76 9.40
N PHE A 295 -4.07 -24.15 10.65
CA PHE A 295 -4.95 -25.02 11.44
C PHE A 295 -6.32 -24.37 11.63
N ASN A 296 -7.38 -25.06 11.20
CA ASN A 296 -8.76 -24.71 11.55
C ASN A 296 -9.02 -25.04 13.04
N ALA A 297 -9.59 -24.09 13.78
CA ALA A 297 -10.07 -24.33 15.14
C ALA A 297 -11.30 -25.28 15.11
N PRO A 298 -11.39 -26.28 16.01
CA PRO A 298 -12.54 -27.15 16.07
C PRO A 298 -13.79 -26.44 16.59
N GLN A 299 -14.89 -26.52 15.83
CA GLN A 299 -16.23 -26.19 16.29
C GLN A 299 -16.78 -27.33 17.15
N ASN A 300 -16.86 -27.12 18.47
CA ASN A 300 -17.83 -27.70 19.40
C ASN A 300 -17.54 -27.16 20.80
N VAL A 301 -18.28 -26.13 21.23
CA VAL A 301 -18.17 -25.59 22.59
C VAL A 301 -19.31 -26.17 23.43
N HIS A 302 -18.99 -27.23 24.17
CA HIS A 302 -19.66 -27.50 25.44
C HIS A 302 -19.27 -26.38 26.41
N ILE A 303 -20.25 -25.75 27.06
CA ILE A 303 -20.01 -24.76 28.12
C ILE A 303 -19.40 -25.52 29.31
N VAL A 304 -18.08 -25.41 29.45
CA VAL A 304 -17.31 -25.85 30.62
C VAL A 304 -16.92 -24.58 31.38
N GLU A 305 -17.10 -24.58 32.70
CA GLU A 305 -16.68 -23.46 33.56
C GLU A 305 -15.21 -23.08 33.29
N PRO A 306 -14.88 -21.78 33.25
CA PRO A 306 -13.56 -21.33 32.82
C PRO A 306 -12.47 -21.81 33.81
N PRO A 307 -11.35 -22.35 33.30
CA PRO A 307 -10.26 -22.83 34.13
C PRO A 307 -9.51 -21.67 34.80
N LYS A 308 -8.99 -21.91 36.01
CA LYS A 308 -8.14 -20.97 36.75
C LYS A 308 -6.95 -20.52 35.90
N ASP A 309 -6.74 -19.20 35.83
CA ASP A 309 -5.64 -18.55 35.12
C ASP A 309 -4.28 -19.20 35.45
N ASN A 310 -3.49 -19.48 34.41
CA ASN A 310 -2.17 -20.05 34.54
C ASN A 310 -1.22 -19.45 33.50
N ARG A 311 0.08 -19.51 33.79
CA ARG A 311 1.16 -18.95 32.96
C ARG A 311 1.07 -19.36 31.47
N LEU A 312 0.59 -20.57 31.19
CA LEU A 312 0.45 -21.08 29.81
C LEU A 312 -0.61 -20.31 29.00
N SER A 313 -1.66 -19.77 29.64
CA SER A 313 -2.66 -18.93 28.97
C SER A 313 -2.07 -17.59 28.51
N TRP A 314 -1.18 -17.02 29.33
CA TRP A 314 -0.45 -15.80 29.02
C TRP A 314 0.57 -16.01 27.90
N GLU A 315 1.34 -17.10 27.93
CA GLU A 315 2.34 -17.43 26.90
C GLU A 315 1.70 -17.74 25.53
N LYS A 316 0.42 -18.13 25.50
CA LYS A 316 -0.36 -18.36 24.27
C LYS A 316 -1.12 -17.14 23.76
N GLY A 317 -1.01 -15.99 24.44
CA GLY A 317 -1.69 -14.75 24.03
C GLY A 317 -3.20 -14.72 24.27
N CYS A 318 -3.72 -15.66 25.08
CA CYS A 318 -5.16 -15.77 25.38
C CYS A 318 -5.44 -15.67 26.89
N PRO A 319 -4.99 -14.63 27.62
CA PRO A 319 -5.38 -14.46 29.01
C PRO A 319 -6.85 -14.02 29.12
N ASP A 320 -7.49 -14.40 30.22
CA ASP A 320 -8.91 -14.10 30.49
C ASP A 320 -9.09 -12.66 31.00
N TYR A 321 -9.01 -11.70 30.07
CA TYR A 321 -9.10 -10.26 30.37
C TYR A 321 -10.44 -9.82 31.00
N MET A 322 -11.49 -10.64 30.91
CA MET A 322 -12.82 -10.32 31.43
C MET A 322 -13.14 -11.02 32.76
N GLY A 323 -12.31 -11.96 33.20
CA GLY A 323 -12.55 -12.73 34.42
C GLY A 323 -11.37 -12.70 35.38
N THR A 324 -10.50 -13.69 35.27
CA THR A 324 -9.41 -13.91 36.23
C THR A 324 -8.21 -12.99 36.06
N ALA A 325 -7.96 -12.51 34.83
CA ALA A 325 -6.96 -11.51 34.50
C ALA A 325 -7.59 -10.14 34.20
N SER A 326 -8.75 -9.85 34.79
CA SER A 326 -9.37 -8.52 34.65
C SER A 326 -8.51 -7.44 35.30
N PHE A 327 -8.62 -6.21 34.78
CA PHE A 327 -7.91 -5.04 35.29
C PHE A 327 -8.10 -4.88 36.81
N ASP A 328 -9.34 -5.05 37.28
CA ASP A 328 -9.66 -4.89 38.70
C ASP A 328 -8.92 -5.90 39.59
N LYS A 329 -8.80 -7.16 39.15
CA LYS A 329 -8.08 -8.20 39.89
C LYS A 329 -6.57 -8.02 39.84
N ILE A 330 -6.04 -7.55 38.71
CA ILE A 330 -4.62 -7.22 38.58
C ILE A 330 -4.29 -6.06 39.52
N LEU A 331 -5.14 -5.03 39.55
CA LEU A 331 -4.98 -3.87 40.43
C LEU A 331 -5.12 -4.27 41.92
N GLU A 332 -6.08 -5.12 42.26
CA GLU A 332 -6.24 -5.67 43.61
C GLU A 332 -4.99 -6.43 44.07
N LYS A 333 -4.42 -7.26 43.19
CA LYS A 333 -3.20 -8.02 43.50
C LYS A 333 -1.99 -7.11 43.67
N ILE A 334 -1.81 -6.12 42.80
CA ILE A 334 -0.74 -5.11 42.94
C ILE A 334 -0.88 -4.39 44.28
N ASN A 335 -2.09 -3.94 44.63
CA ASN A 335 -2.34 -3.27 45.89
C ASN A 335 -2.06 -4.17 47.10
N THR A 336 -2.41 -5.45 47.01
CA THR A 336 -2.15 -6.44 48.07
C THR A 336 -0.65 -6.63 48.28
N THR A 337 0.11 -6.83 47.20
CA THR A 337 1.57 -6.99 47.29
C THR A 337 2.25 -5.74 47.84
N LEU A 338 1.81 -4.54 47.43
CA LEU A 338 2.34 -3.28 47.96
C LEU A 338 2.00 -3.04 49.45
N LEU A 339 0.90 -3.63 49.94
CA LEU A 339 0.53 -3.59 51.36
C LEU A 339 1.30 -4.63 52.18
N GLU A 340 1.58 -5.80 51.61
CA GLU A 340 2.42 -6.85 52.22
C GLU A 340 3.88 -6.35 52.39
N GLU A 341 4.46 -5.71 51.38
CA GLU A 341 5.82 -5.13 51.45
C GLU A 341 5.96 -4.00 52.50
N LYS A 342 4.86 -3.31 52.84
CA LYS A 342 4.86 -2.30 53.91
C LYS A 342 4.80 -2.91 55.31
N ASN A 343 4.22 -4.10 55.45
CA ASN A 343 4.10 -4.80 56.73
C ASN A 343 5.33 -5.67 57.06
N GLU A 344 6.18 -5.99 56.09
CA GLU A 344 7.47 -6.67 56.31
C GLU A 344 8.62 -5.72 56.70
N ASN A 345 8.41 -4.40 56.60
CA ASN A 345 9.40 -3.35 56.94
C ASN A 345 9.11 -2.63 58.27
N VAL A 346 8.34 -3.25 59.17
CA VAL A 346 8.12 -2.85 60.58
C VAL A 346 8.48 -4.03 61.47
#